data_AF-A0A9E0M542-F1
#
_entry.id   AF-A0A9E0M542-F1
#
_cell.length_a   1.000
_cell.length_b   1.000
_cell.length_c   1.000
_cell.angle_alpha   90.00
_cell.angle_beta   90.00
_cell.angle_gamma   90.00
#
_symmetry.space_group_name_H-M   'P 1'
#
loop_
_entity.id
_entity.type
_entity.pdbx_description
1 polymer ?
#
loop_
_entity_poly.entity_id
_entity_poly.type
_entity_poly.pdbx_seq_one_letter_code
_entity_poly.pdbx_strand_id
1 'polypeptide(L)'
;MSDAKPATLPERGDPTWVAPALTPDEQTRRVGKTQVFFGPPLARLTEGGRNTLEISGRLNRTAERYLELLREHGLALSEPERACIVHLCDIGFMSPQEIRELPMEVELTRFECEGLDKRVLAGKLDQASFADLVALVESLGF
;
A
#
# COMPACT_ATOMS: atom_id res chain seq x y z
N MET A 1 -38.93 -1.39 60.05
CA MET A 1 -38.30 -2.39 59.15
C MET A 1 -39.20 -2.60 57.94
N SER A 2 -38.74 -2.21 56.76
CA SER A 2 -39.30 -2.68 55.48
C SER A 2 -38.17 -2.66 54.46
N ASP A 3 -37.34 -3.70 54.51
CA ASP A 3 -36.27 -3.96 53.53
C ASP A 3 -36.93 -4.48 52.25
N ALA A 4 -37.31 -3.57 51.35
CA ALA A 4 -37.72 -3.95 50.00
C ALA A 4 -36.47 -4.21 49.17
N LYS A 5 -36.18 -5.49 48.90
CA LYS A 5 -35.09 -5.88 47.97
C LYS A 5 -35.36 -5.27 46.59
N PRO A 6 -34.37 -4.63 45.95
CA PRO A 6 -34.53 -4.10 44.60
C PRO A 6 -34.81 -5.27 43.62
N ALA A 7 -35.75 -5.04 42.70
CA ALA A 7 -36.10 -6.02 41.68
C ALA A 7 -34.87 -6.35 40.82
N THR A 8 -34.53 -7.63 40.73
CA THR A 8 -33.48 -8.14 39.84
C THR A 8 -33.94 -7.99 38.39
N LEU A 9 -33.30 -7.09 37.64
CA LEU A 9 -33.50 -7.00 36.20
C LEU A 9 -32.91 -8.24 35.52
N PRO A 10 -33.52 -8.74 34.43
CA PRO A 10 -32.96 -9.84 33.65
C PRO A 10 -31.54 -9.52 33.19
N GLU A 11 -30.65 -10.52 33.18
CA GLU A 11 -29.26 -10.37 32.73
C GLU A 11 -29.04 -10.98 31.34
N ARG A 12 -27.96 -10.55 30.69
CA ARG A 12 -27.60 -11.03 29.34
C ARG A 12 -27.43 -12.55 29.34
N GLY A 13 -28.34 -13.25 28.67
CA GLY A 13 -28.40 -14.72 28.63
C GLY A 13 -29.74 -15.28 29.12
N ASP A 14 -30.56 -14.49 29.81
CA ASP A 14 -31.95 -14.82 30.11
C ASP A 14 -32.81 -14.71 28.83
N PRO A 15 -33.68 -15.68 28.50
CA PRO A 15 -34.57 -15.61 27.34
C PRO A 15 -35.55 -14.42 27.35
N THR A 16 -35.78 -13.80 28.51
CA THR A 16 -36.59 -12.58 28.68
C THR A 16 -35.76 -11.31 28.66
N TRP A 17 -34.44 -11.40 28.49
CA TRP A 17 -33.54 -10.26 28.40
C TRP A 17 -33.69 -9.55 27.05
N VAL A 18 -34.10 -8.28 27.10
CA VAL A 18 -34.15 -7.40 25.94
C VAL A 18 -32.98 -6.43 26.03
N ALA A 19 -32.16 -6.36 24.97
CA ALA A 19 -31.07 -5.39 24.90
C ALA A 19 -31.63 -3.96 25.06
N PRO A 20 -31.10 -3.13 25.97
CA PRO A 20 -31.53 -1.74 26.08
C PRO A 20 -31.33 -1.01 24.76
N ALA A 21 -32.32 -0.19 24.36
CA ALA A 21 -32.15 0.68 23.21
C ALA A 21 -30.97 1.64 23.46
N LEU A 22 -30.00 1.67 22.54
CA LEU A 22 -28.84 2.55 22.64
C LEU A 22 -29.31 4.00 22.71
N THR A 23 -28.79 4.75 23.68
CA THR A 23 -28.97 6.20 23.72
C THR A 23 -28.36 6.87 22.49
N PRO A 24 -28.79 8.08 22.09
CA PRO A 24 -28.18 8.81 20.97
C PRO A 24 -26.66 8.97 21.10
N ASP A 25 -26.15 9.15 22.32
CA ASP A 25 -24.71 9.26 22.61
C ASP A 25 -23.97 7.91 22.46
N GLU A 26 -24.65 6.79 22.70
CA GLU A 26 -24.10 5.44 22.48
C GLU A 26 -24.18 5.00 21.02
N GLN A 27 -25.15 5.49 20.24
CA GLN A 27 -25.16 5.33 18.78
C GLN A 27 -24.02 6.09 18.11
N THR A 28 -23.59 7.23 18.68
CA THR A 28 -22.49 8.05 18.17
C THR A 28 -21.12 7.59 18.64
N ARG A 29 -21.04 6.64 19.60
CA ARG A 29 -19.83 5.84 19.81
C ARG A 29 -19.60 4.92 18.61
N ARG A 30 -19.07 5.50 17.54
CA ARG A 30 -18.34 4.78 16.50
C ARG A 30 -17.30 3.93 17.23
N VAL A 31 -17.58 2.64 17.39
CA VAL A 31 -16.60 1.63 17.82
C VAL A 31 -15.39 1.84 16.92
N GLY A 32 -14.32 2.36 17.52
CA GLY A 32 -13.21 2.98 16.82
C GLY A 32 -12.56 1.99 15.86
N LYS A 33 -12.89 2.11 14.57
CA LYS A 33 -11.97 1.65 13.53
C LYS A 33 -10.69 2.45 13.75
N THR A 34 -9.58 1.75 13.97
CA THR A 34 -8.25 2.37 13.99
C THR A 34 -8.20 3.43 12.91
N GLN A 35 -7.92 4.68 13.29
CA GLN A 35 -7.75 5.75 12.32
C GLN A 35 -6.51 5.39 11.51
N VAL A 36 -6.72 4.78 10.34
CA VAL A 36 -5.63 4.42 9.45
C VAL A 36 -5.04 5.73 8.96
N PHE A 37 -3.83 6.04 9.42
CA PHE A 37 -3.11 7.18 8.92
C PHE A 37 -2.65 6.87 7.50
N PHE A 38 -3.14 7.64 6.55
CA PHE A 38 -2.66 7.59 5.18
C PHE A 38 -1.48 8.55 5.04
N GLY A 39 -0.35 8.03 4.55
CA GLY A 39 0.75 8.89 4.11
C GLY A 39 0.30 9.86 3.00
N PRO A 40 1.10 10.90 2.68
CA PRO A 40 0.67 11.98 1.81
C PRO A 40 0.06 11.57 0.45
N PRO A 41 0.58 10.55 -0.28
CA PRO A 41 -0.03 10.12 -1.54
C PRO A 41 -1.46 9.60 -1.36
N LEU A 42 -1.68 8.73 -0.37
CA LEU A 42 -2.99 8.15 -0.10
C LEU A 42 -3.94 9.15 0.56
N ALA A 43 -3.42 10.07 1.39
CA ALA A 43 -4.20 11.17 1.94
C ALA A 43 -4.76 12.08 0.83
N ARG A 44 -3.94 12.47 -0.15
CA ARG A 44 -4.39 13.24 -1.33
C ARG A 44 -5.35 12.43 -2.18
N LEU A 45 -5.05 11.15 -2.43
CA LEU A 45 -5.92 10.28 -3.22
C LEU A 45 -7.32 10.23 -2.62
N THR A 46 -7.42 10.09 -1.29
CA THR A 46 -8.67 9.88 -0.56
C THR A 46 -9.31 11.19 -0.07
N GLU A 47 -8.73 12.34 -0.42
CA GLU A 47 -9.24 13.66 -0.05
C GLU A 47 -10.70 13.85 -0.50
N GLY A 48 -11.52 14.42 0.39
CA GLY A 48 -12.95 14.64 0.16
C GLY A 48 -13.84 13.40 0.32
N GLY A 49 -13.28 12.22 0.62
CA GLY A 49 -14.06 11.02 0.93
C GLY A 49 -14.85 11.19 2.23
N ARG A 50 -16.17 11.01 2.17
CA ARG A 50 -17.06 11.31 3.31
C ARG A 50 -17.35 10.09 4.18
N ASN A 51 -17.10 8.90 3.65
CA ASN A 51 -17.32 7.63 4.33
C ASN A 51 -16.29 6.56 3.92
N THR A 52 -16.22 5.48 4.71
CA THR A 52 -15.27 4.38 4.49
C THR A 52 -15.45 3.67 3.15
N LEU A 53 -16.68 3.57 2.63
CA LEU A 53 -16.96 2.86 1.37
C LEU A 53 -16.38 3.62 0.17
N GLU A 54 -16.53 4.94 0.14
CA GLU A 54 -15.95 5.81 -0.89
C GLU A 54 -14.42 5.74 -0.89
N ILE A 55 -13.82 5.83 0.30
CA ILE A 55 -12.36 5.74 0.49
C ILE A 55 -11.86 4.38 0.01
N SER A 56 -12.46 3.29 0.49
CA SER A 56 -12.10 1.92 0.11
C SER A 56 -12.25 1.68 -1.40
N GLY A 57 -13.38 2.09 -1.99
CA GLY A 57 -13.61 1.95 -3.43
C GLY A 57 -12.60 2.73 -4.28
N ARG A 58 -12.12 3.89 -3.79
CA ARG A 58 -11.09 4.65 -4.48
C ARG A 58 -9.71 3.98 -4.39
N LEU A 59 -9.35 3.47 -3.21
CA LEU A 59 -8.11 2.73 -3.01
C LEU A 59 -8.07 1.50 -3.92
N ASN A 60 -9.14 0.69 -3.92
CA ASN A 60 -9.22 -0.53 -4.74
C ASN A 60 -9.09 -0.23 -6.23
N ARG A 61 -9.85 0.72 -6.77
CA ARG A 61 -9.73 1.09 -8.20
C ARG A 61 -8.35 1.64 -8.57
N THR A 62 -7.68 2.30 -7.63
CA THR A 62 -6.32 2.78 -7.87
C THR A 62 -5.34 1.62 -7.91
N ALA A 63 -5.47 0.66 -6.98
CA ALA A 63 -4.68 -0.57 -6.98
C ALA A 63 -4.94 -1.42 -8.24
N GLU A 64 -6.19 -1.60 -8.65
CA GLU A 64 -6.55 -2.31 -9.90
C GLU A 64 -5.85 -1.70 -11.11
N ARG A 65 -5.92 -0.36 -11.26
CA ARG A 65 -5.26 0.35 -12.36
C ARG A 65 -3.74 0.26 -12.27
N TYR A 66 -3.19 0.29 -11.06
CA TYR A 66 -1.76 0.12 -10.83
C TYR A 66 -1.29 -1.26 -11.30
N LEU A 67 -1.95 -2.32 -10.84
CA LEU A 67 -1.62 -3.69 -11.23
C LEU A 67 -1.77 -3.91 -12.74
N GLU A 68 -2.77 -3.29 -13.37
CA GLU A 68 -2.94 -3.36 -14.82
C GLU A 68 -1.82 -2.64 -15.58
N LEU A 69 -1.33 -1.50 -15.07
CA LEU A 69 -0.13 -0.85 -15.63
C LEU A 69 1.08 -1.79 -15.52
N LEU A 70 1.30 -2.42 -14.37
CA LEU A 70 2.43 -3.36 -14.19
C LEU A 70 2.36 -4.55 -15.16
N ARG A 71 1.15 -4.95 -15.59
CA ARG A 71 0.95 -6.05 -16.53
C ARG A 71 1.34 -5.70 -17.97
N GLU A 72 1.15 -4.43 -18.36
CA GLU A 72 1.38 -3.94 -19.72
C GLU A 72 2.76 -3.29 -19.89
N HIS A 73 3.47 -3.03 -18.79
CA HIS A 73 4.75 -2.33 -18.76
C HIS A 73 5.90 -3.21 -18.28
N GLY A 74 7.12 -2.80 -18.60
CA GLY A 74 8.35 -3.43 -18.08
C GLY A 74 9.48 -3.45 -19.11
N LEU A 75 10.64 -3.93 -18.65
CA LEU A 75 11.82 -4.09 -19.50
C LEU A 75 12.27 -5.54 -19.56
N ALA A 76 12.57 -5.98 -20.79
CA ALA A 76 13.28 -7.24 -21.01
C ALA A 76 14.76 -7.05 -20.66
N LEU A 77 15.15 -7.53 -19.48
CA LEU A 77 16.52 -7.56 -19.00
C LEU A 77 17.07 -8.98 -19.01
N SER A 78 18.38 -9.11 -19.26
CA SER A 78 19.12 -10.36 -19.05
C SER A 78 19.32 -10.65 -17.56
N GLU A 79 19.72 -11.86 -17.21
CA GLU A 79 19.99 -12.23 -15.81
C GLU A 79 21.08 -11.37 -15.15
N PRO A 80 22.24 -11.07 -15.79
CA PRO A 80 23.23 -10.16 -15.22
C PRO A 80 22.70 -8.75 -15.01
N GLU A 81 21.86 -8.26 -15.93
CA GLU A 81 21.21 -6.95 -15.81
C GLU A 81 20.24 -6.93 -14.62
N ARG A 82 19.39 -7.95 -14.48
CA ARG A 82 18.49 -8.10 -13.32
C ARG A 82 19.26 -8.14 -12.01
N ALA A 83 20.35 -8.90 -11.95
CA ALA A 83 21.20 -8.98 -10.75
C ALA A 83 21.78 -7.61 -10.36
N CYS A 84 22.19 -6.80 -11.35
CA CYS A 84 22.66 -5.45 -11.10
C CYS A 84 21.56 -4.56 -10.48
N ILE A 85 20.33 -4.64 -10.99
CA ILE A 85 19.22 -3.83 -10.46
C ILE A 85 18.84 -4.29 -9.05
N VAL A 86 18.72 -5.60 -8.81
CA VAL A 86 18.46 -6.14 -7.47
C VAL A 86 19.49 -5.65 -6.46
N HIS A 87 20.78 -5.62 -6.83
CA HIS A 87 21.84 -5.10 -5.98
C HIS A 87 21.65 -3.61 -5.62
N LEU A 88 21.14 -2.80 -6.55
CA LEU A 88 20.83 -1.38 -6.30
C LEU A 88 19.59 -1.21 -5.42
N CYS A 89 18.60 -2.09 -5.56
CA CYS A 89 17.35 -2.05 -4.80
C CYS A 89 17.48 -2.56 -3.35
N ASP A 90 18.58 -3.22 -2.97
CA ASP A 90 18.74 -3.98 -1.72
C ASP A 90 18.64 -3.12 -0.42
N ILE A 91 18.38 -1.81 -0.54
CA ILE A 91 18.18 -0.86 0.58
C ILE A 91 16.68 -0.64 0.91
N GLY A 92 15.73 -1.25 0.20
CA GLY A 92 14.30 -1.26 0.55
C GLY A 92 13.36 -0.82 -0.57
N PHE A 93 12.17 -0.33 -0.21
CA PHE A 93 11.18 0.20 -1.16
C PHE A 93 11.69 1.51 -1.76
N MET A 94 12.01 1.50 -3.06
CA MET A 94 12.48 2.69 -3.75
C MET A 94 11.38 3.73 -3.92
N SER A 95 11.70 4.97 -3.61
CA SER A 95 10.87 6.12 -3.94
C SER A 95 10.80 6.34 -5.46
N PRO A 96 9.76 7.05 -5.96
CA PRO A 96 9.68 7.43 -7.36
C PRO A 96 10.90 8.21 -7.87
N GLN A 97 11.66 8.89 -7.00
CA GLN A 97 12.87 9.60 -7.40
C GLN A 97 14.03 8.63 -7.62
N GLU A 98 14.26 7.71 -6.67
CA GLU A 98 15.30 6.68 -6.79
C GLU A 98 15.08 5.81 -8.04
N ILE A 99 13.83 5.46 -8.37
CA ILE A 99 13.50 4.72 -9.61
C ILE A 99 13.94 5.50 -10.86
N ARG A 100 13.81 6.83 -10.88
CA ARG A 100 14.26 7.66 -12.03
C ARG A 100 15.77 7.74 -12.13
N GLU A 101 16.47 7.57 -11.02
CA GLU A 101 17.92 7.70 -10.92
C GLU A 101 18.64 6.37 -11.22
N LEU A 102 17.92 5.26 -11.38
CA LEU A 102 18.47 3.95 -11.73
C LEU A 102 19.49 3.95 -12.88
N PRO A 103 19.30 4.67 -14.01
CA PRO A 103 20.32 4.72 -15.06
C PRO A 103 21.67 5.25 -14.54
N MET A 104 21.64 6.33 -13.75
CA MET A 104 22.82 6.91 -13.12
C MET A 104 23.43 5.96 -12.09
N GLU A 105 22.62 5.34 -11.25
CA GLU A 105 23.08 4.39 -10.23
C GLU A 105 23.78 3.16 -10.85
N VAL A 106 23.29 2.68 -12.01
CA VAL A 106 23.96 1.62 -12.79
C VAL A 106 25.33 2.05 -13.31
N GLU A 107 25.48 3.31 -13.71
CA GLU A 107 26.79 3.81 -14.17
C GLU A 107 27.79 3.96 -13.01
N LEU A 108 27.31 4.34 -11.82
CA LEU A 108 28.15 4.64 -10.66
C LEU A 108 28.46 3.42 -9.79
N THR A 109 27.66 2.36 -9.87
CA THR A 109 27.85 1.18 -9.04
C THR A 109 29.14 0.43 -9.36
N ARG A 110 29.73 -0.15 -8.30
CA ARG A 110 30.89 -1.04 -8.36
C ARG A 110 30.50 -2.49 -8.60
N PHE A 111 29.21 -2.78 -8.77
CA PHE A 111 28.73 -4.11 -9.10
C PHE A 111 29.32 -4.58 -10.43
N GLU A 112 29.80 -5.81 -10.44
CA GLU A 112 30.37 -6.48 -11.62
C GLU A 112 29.81 -7.90 -11.67
N CYS A 113 29.43 -8.34 -12.86
CA CYS A 113 28.89 -9.68 -13.11
C CYS A 113 29.28 -10.11 -14.54
N GLU A 114 29.55 -11.40 -14.74
CA GLU A 114 29.88 -11.91 -16.07
C GLU A 114 28.72 -11.68 -17.04
N GLY A 115 29.03 -11.11 -18.21
CA GLY A 115 28.03 -10.78 -19.23
C GLY A 115 27.22 -9.50 -18.99
N LEU A 116 27.52 -8.75 -17.92
CA LEU A 116 26.93 -7.43 -17.69
C LEU A 116 27.66 -6.34 -18.49
N ASP A 117 26.93 -5.60 -19.32
CA ASP A 117 27.38 -4.33 -19.88
C ASP A 117 26.59 -3.18 -19.25
N LYS A 118 27.22 -2.46 -18.31
CA LYS A 118 26.58 -1.37 -17.57
C LYS A 118 26.16 -0.20 -18.46
N ARG A 119 26.88 0.06 -19.56
CA ARG A 119 26.52 1.15 -20.49
C ARG A 119 25.28 0.80 -21.29
N VAL A 120 25.18 -0.45 -21.73
CA VAL A 120 23.98 -0.95 -22.42
C VAL A 120 22.78 -0.94 -21.48
N LEU A 121 22.96 -1.41 -20.24
CA LEU A 121 21.90 -1.41 -19.23
C LEU A 121 21.43 0.02 -18.92
N ALA A 122 22.35 0.94 -18.61
CA ALA A 122 22.02 2.34 -18.35
C ALA A 122 21.26 2.97 -19.53
N GLY A 123 21.70 2.72 -20.76
CA GLY A 123 21.00 3.20 -21.96
C GLY A 123 19.58 2.65 -22.13
N LYS A 124 19.34 1.38 -21.78
CA LYS A 124 17.98 0.80 -21.77
C LYS A 124 17.08 1.49 -20.74
N LEU A 125 17.61 1.74 -19.54
CA LEU A 125 16.85 2.36 -18.45
C LEU A 125 16.56 3.84 -18.74
N ASP A 126 17.51 4.58 -19.32
CA ASP A 126 17.34 5.99 -19.66
C ASP A 126 16.29 6.22 -20.76
N GLN A 127 16.18 5.27 -21.70
CA GLN A 127 15.17 5.29 -22.77
C GLN A 127 13.80 4.78 -22.34
N ALA A 128 13.71 4.12 -21.18
CA ALA A 128 12.47 3.54 -20.69
C ALA A 128 11.48 4.62 -20.25
N SER A 129 10.18 4.33 -20.38
CA SER A 129 9.19 5.17 -19.70
C SER A 129 9.29 4.97 -18.19
N PHE A 130 8.88 5.97 -17.41
CA PHE A 130 8.82 5.83 -15.96
C PHE A 130 7.91 4.67 -15.52
N ALA A 131 6.84 4.37 -16.27
CA ALA A 131 5.97 3.24 -15.99
C ALA A 131 6.71 1.89 -16.18
N ASP A 132 7.57 1.79 -17.20
CA ASP A 132 8.38 0.59 -17.43
C ASP A 132 9.43 0.40 -16.32
N LEU A 133 10.03 1.50 -15.84
CA LEU A 133 10.96 1.45 -14.71
C LEU A 133 10.28 1.00 -13.41
N VAL A 134 9.08 1.53 -13.11
CA VAL A 134 8.29 1.08 -11.96
C VAL A 134 7.93 -0.40 -12.09
N ALA A 135 7.45 -0.82 -13.26
CA ALA A 135 7.10 -2.21 -13.51
C ALA A 135 8.29 -3.16 -13.40
N LEU A 136 9.47 -2.74 -13.88
CA LEU A 136 10.72 -3.48 -13.70
C LEU A 136 11.02 -3.71 -12.21
N VAL A 137 11.00 -2.64 -11.40
CA VAL A 137 11.33 -2.69 -9.97
C VAL A 137 10.37 -3.59 -9.21
N GLU A 138 9.06 -3.42 -9.43
CA GLU A 138 8.02 -4.24 -8.82
C GLU A 138 8.14 -5.72 -9.22
N SER A 139 8.52 -6.00 -10.48
CA SER A 139 8.77 -7.39 -10.93
C SER A 139 9.94 -8.07 -10.23
N LEU A 140 10.83 -7.30 -9.61
CA LEU A 140 11.96 -7.79 -8.81
C LEU A 140 11.60 -7.92 -7.32
N GLY A 141 10.40 -7.51 -6.90
CA GLY A 141 9.89 -7.63 -5.54
C GLY A 141 10.19 -6.44 -4.62
N PHE A 142 10.48 -5.27 -5.18
CA PHE A 142 10.79 -4.02 -4.46
C PHE A 142 9.75 -2.94 -4.68
#